data_AF-A0A2H1WXQ9-F1
#
_entry.id   AF-A0A2H1WXQ9-F1
#
_cell.length_a   1.000
_cell.length_b   1.000
_cell.length_c   1.000
_cell.angle_alpha   90.00
_cell.angle_beta   90.00
_cell.angle_gamma   90.00
#
_symmetry.space_group_name_H-M   'P 1'
#
loop_
_entity.id
_entity.type
_entity.pdbx_description
1 polymer ?
#
loop_
_entity_poly.entity_id
_entity_poly.type
_entity_poly.pdbx_seq_one_letter_code
_entity_poly.pdbx_strand_id
1 'polypeptide(L)'
;MPSVYTFSRSDNEILQELLKVFSSGRGTTREQWSMQAELLVEPVGWDALWKLSKDFCKKFEVRFPCIAYVTVTSVDFENLSACVDVLSVQHETVSLPENIVDVPLIELWPTIKQREQCINVATTAEFIDLL
;
A
#
# COMPACT_ATOMS: atom_id res chain seq x y z
N MET A 1 3.76 -15.90 7.24
CA MET A 1 3.43 -14.62 6.58
C MET A 1 2.16 -14.09 7.21
N PRO A 2 2.13 -12.82 7.65
CA PRO A 2 0.94 -12.15 8.16
C PRO A 2 -0.27 -12.27 7.22
N SER A 3 -1.47 -12.21 7.80
CA SER A 3 -2.72 -12.15 7.03
C SER A 3 -3.00 -10.72 6.55
N VAL A 4 -3.56 -10.58 5.35
CA VAL A 4 -3.98 -9.31 4.75
C VAL A 4 -5.49 -9.29 4.54
N TYR A 5 -6.05 -8.10 4.32
CA TYR A 5 -7.44 -7.96 3.92
C TYR A 5 -7.68 -8.56 2.53
N THR A 6 -8.87 -9.07 2.32
CA THR A 6 -9.34 -9.60 1.04
C THR A 6 -10.72 -9.06 0.78
N PHE A 7 -10.89 -8.39 -0.35
CA PHE A 7 -12.15 -7.78 -0.74
C PHE A 7 -12.71 -8.54 -1.95
N SER A 8 -14.01 -8.79 -1.94
CA SER A 8 -14.73 -9.41 -3.05
C SER A 8 -15.87 -8.48 -3.42
N ARG A 9 -15.62 -7.62 -4.39
CA ARG A 9 -16.58 -6.66 -4.93
C ARG A 9 -17.00 -7.09 -6.33
N SER A 10 -18.27 -6.90 -6.66
CA SER A 10 -18.76 -7.03 -8.03
C SER A 10 -18.30 -5.85 -8.89
N ASP A 11 -18.25 -6.04 -10.20
CA ASP A 11 -17.88 -4.98 -11.16
C ASP A 11 -18.74 -3.71 -10.97
N ASN A 12 -20.03 -3.88 -10.64
CA ASN A 12 -20.93 -2.76 -10.39
C ASN A 12 -20.58 -2.01 -9.09
N GLU A 13 -20.22 -2.72 -8.01
CA GLU A 13 -19.79 -2.08 -6.77
C GLU A 13 -18.49 -1.30 -6.97
N ILE A 14 -17.51 -1.89 -7.66
CA ILE A 14 -16.26 -1.20 -8.00
C ILE A 14 -16.56 0.07 -8.82
N LEU A 15 -17.42 -0.02 -9.83
CA LEU A 15 -17.81 1.14 -10.64
C LEU A 15 -18.45 2.25 -9.78
N GLN A 16 -19.35 1.90 -8.84
CA GLN A 16 -19.97 2.90 -7.98
C GLN A 16 -18.96 3.58 -7.06
N GLU A 17 -18.00 2.84 -6.48
CA GLU A 17 -16.96 3.44 -5.64
C GLU A 17 -16.02 4.34 -6.46
N LEU A 18 -15.60 3.90 -7.65
CA LEU A 18 -14.79 4.73 -8.55
C LEU A 18 -15.54 6.00 -8.97
N LEU A 19 -16.84 5.92 -9.25
CA LEU A 19 -17.65 7.10 -9.55
C LEU A 19 -17.69 8.07 -8.38
N LYS A 20 -17.72 7.61 -7.13
CA LYS A 20 -17.64 8.50 -5.95
C LYS A 20 -16.31 9.23 -5.92
N VAL A 21 -15.19 8.52 -6.13
CA VAL A 21 -13.84 9.11 -6.19
C VAL A 21 -13.75 10.16 -7.29
N PHE A 22 -14.26 9.86 -8.49
CA PHE A 22 -14.10 10.69 -9.68
C PHE A 22 -15.23 11.69 -9.97
N SER A 23 -16.25 11.75 -9.11
CA SER A 23 -17.46 12.58 -9.33
C SER A 23 -17.21 14.09 -9.24
N SER A 24 -16.08 14.51 -8.65
CA SER A 24 -15.80 15.93 -8.38
C SER A 24 -15.57 16.76 -9.65
N GLY A 25 -15.21 16.13 -10.77
CA GLY A 25 -14.97 16.78 -12.06
C GLY A 25 -13.82 17.80 -12.05
N ARG A 26 -13.00 17.84 -10.99
CA ARG A 26 -11.89 18.79 -10.82
C ARG A 26 -10.59 18.04 -10.61
N GLY A 27 -9.54 18.53 -11.25
CA GLY A 27 -8.21 17.95 -11.15
C GLY A 27 -8.01 16.67 -11.96
N THR A 28 -6.77 16.22 -12.01
CA THR A 28 -6.34 14.97 -12.63
C THR A 28 -6.80 13.76 -11.82
N THR A 29 -6.80 12.57 -12.43
CA THR A 29 -7.07 11.30 -11.72
C THR A 29 -6.18 11.14 -10.49
N ARG A 30 -4.92 11.54 -10.56
CA ARG A 30 -3.98 11.49 -9.43
C ARG A 30 -4.42 12.42 -8.31
N GLU A 31 -4.72 13.68 -8.60
CA GLU A 31 -5.15 14.65 -7.59
C GLU A 31 -6.43 14.20 -6.86
N GLN A 32 -7.36 13.56 -7.58
CA GLN A 32 -8.58 13.03 -6.97
C GLN A 32 -8.30 11.82 -6.07
N TRP A 33 -7.37 10.95 -6.46
CA TRP A 33 -6.90 9.87 -5.58
C TRP A 33 -6.16 10.40 -4.35
N SER A 34 -5.26 11.37 -4.53
CA SER A 34 -4.51 12.01 -3.45
C SER A 34 -5.46 12.60 -2.40
N MET A 35 -6.48 13.36 -2.85
CA MET A 35 -7.48 13.94 -1.95
C MET A 35 -8.25 12.87 -1.16
N GLN A 36 -8.54 11.71 -1.77
CA GLN A 36 -9.20 10.62 -1.04
C GLN A 36 -8.24 9.86 -0.12
N ALA A 37 -6.97 9.72 -0.52
CA ALA A 37 -5.94 9.09 0.30
C ALA A 37 -5.75 9.85 1.61
N GLU A 38 -5.73 11.19 1.58
CA GLU A 38 -5.63 12.04 2.78
C GLU A 38 -6.75 11.79 3.82
N LEU A 39 -7.91 11.31 3.39
CA LEU A 39 -9.06 11.04 4.25
C LEU A 39 -9.13 9.59 4.75
N LEU A 40 -8.59 8.65 3.97
CA LEU A 40 -8.85 7.21 4.14
C LEU A 40 -7.60 6.41 4.52
N VAL A 41 -6.41 6.94 4.26
CA VAL A 41 -5.14 6.26 4.49
C VAL A 41 -4.48 6.81 5.75
N GLU A 42 -4.09 5.89 6.62
CA GLU A 42 -3.30 6.20 7.80
C GLU A 42 -1.91 6.71 7.39
N PRO A 43 -1.47 7.89 7.86
CA PRO A 43 -0.26 8.54 7.35
C PRO A 43 1.04 7.83 7.79
N VAL A 44 1.00 7.03 8.85
CA VAL A 44 2.17 6.36 9.44
C VAL A 44 1.75 5.20 10.34
N GLY A 45 2.69 4.30 10.61
CA GLY A 45 2.65 3.35 11.73
C GLY A 45 2.00 2.02 11.40
N TRP A 46 1.49 1.85 10.17
CA TRP A 46 0.80 0.63 9.76
C TRP A 46 1.72 -0.36 9.06
N ASP A 47 1.48 -1.64 9.34
CA ASP A 47 2.22 -2.79 8.87
C ASP A 47 1.59 -3.38 7.61
N ALA A 48 2.44 -3.75 6.65
CA ALA A 48 2.02 -4.22 5.34
C ALA A 48 2.88 -5.38 4.83
N LEU A 49 2.31 -6.18 3.93
CA LEU A 49 3.08 -6.99 3.00
C LEU A 49 3.38 -6.17 1.75
N TRP A 50 4.64 -5.94 1.46
CA TRP A 50 5.07 -5.30 0.23
C TRP A 50 5.35 -6.35 -0.84
N LYS A 51 4.59 -6.29 -1.94
CA LYS A 51 4.83 -7.10 -3.13
C LYS A 51 5.81 -6.38 -4.05
N LEU A 52 7.09 -6.76 -3.97
CA LEU A 52 8.14 -6.10 -4.73
C LEU A 52 7.86 -6.13 -6.23
N SER A 53 8.03 -4.97 -6.88
CA SER A 53 7.95 -4.87 -8.33
C SER A 53 9.06 -5.68 -9.01
N LYS A 54 8.84 -6.06 -10.28
CA LYS A 54 9.85 -6.79 -11.07
C LYS A 54 11.14 -6.00 -11.22
N ASP A 55 11.03 -4.68 -11.40
CA ASP A 55 12.16 -3.79 -11.57
C ASP A 55 12.95 -3.64 -10.27
N PHE A 56 12.26 -3.56 -9.13
CA PHE A 56 12.91 -3.55 -7.82
C PHE A 56 13.64 -4.87 -7.56
N CYS A 57 12.98 -6.02 -7.79
CA CYS A 57 13.64 -7.32 -7.67
C CYS A 57 14.89 -7.43 -8.55
N LYS A 58 14.82 -6.95 -9.80
CA LYS A 58 15.97 -6.96 -10.72
C LYS A 58 17.12 -6.08 -10.23
N LYS A 59 16.82 -4.90 -9.70
CA LYS A 59 17.80 -3.94 -9.18
C LYS A 59 18.59 -4.51 -7.99
N PHE A 60 17.94 -5.29 -7.13
CA PHE A 60 18.54 -5.87 -5.93
C PHE A 60 18.90 -7.36 -6.10
N GLU A 61 18.92 -7.86 -7.34
CA GLU A 61 19.24 -9.26 -7.68
C GLU A 61 18.42 -10.28 -6.89
N VAL A 62 17.17 -9.93 -6.58
CA VAL A 62 16.21 -10.75 -5.85
C VAL A 62 15.37 -11.58 -6.81
N ARG A 63 15.08 -12.82 -6.41
CA ARG A 63 14.16 -13.68 -7.17
C ARG A 63 12.75 -13.10 -7.12
N PHE A 64 12.16 -12.86 -8.29
CA PHE A 64 10.75 -12.53 -8.43
C PHE A 64 9.86 -13.79 -8.48
N PRO A 65 8.66 -13.81 -7.86
CA PRO A 65 8.10 -12.79 -6.97
C PRO A 65 8.76 -12.82 -5.58
N CYS A 66 8.87 -11.66 -4.96
CA CYS A 66 9.36 -11.53 -3.58
C CYS A 66 8.38 -10.67 -2.77
N ILE A 67 8.16 -11.06 -1.52
CA ILE A 67 7.32 -10.33 -0.58
C ILE A 67 8.18 -9.97 0.64
N ALA A 68 8.09 -8.72 1.07
CA ALA A 68 8.66 -8.25 2.32
C ALA A 68 7.56 -7.88 3.30
N TYR A 69 7.81 -8.08 4.59
CA TYR A 69 7.00 -7.52 5.66
C TYR A 69 7.62 -6.18 6.06
N VAL A 70 6.82 -5.13 6.04
CA VAL A 70 7.29 -3.75 6.22
C VAL A 70 6.38 -2.98 7.16
N THR A 71 6.89 -1.87 7.68
CA THR A 71 6.09 -0.85 8.36
C THR A 71 6.17 0.46 7.61
N VAL A 72 5.04 1.11 7.43
CA VAL A 72 4.96 2.43 6.80
C VAL A 72 5.36 3.48 7.81
N THR A 73 6.36 4.29 7.47
CA THR A 73 6.90 5.36 8.32
C THR A 73 6.41 6.75 7.90
N SER A 74 6.00 6.90 6.64
CA SER A 74 5.31 8.09 6.16
C SER A 74 4.62 7.81 4.83
N VAL A 75 3.45 8.41 4.59
CA VAL A 75 2.77 8.40 3.29
C VAL A 75 2.94 9.75 2.60
N ASP A 76 3.32 9.71 1.32
CA ASP A 76 3.27 10.83 0.40
C ASP A 76 1.97 10.72 -0.40
N PHE A 77 0.96 11.51 0.00
CA PHE A 77 -0.35 11.52 -0.63
C PHE A 77 -0.32 12.10 -2.05
N GLU A 78 0.59 13.04 -2.34
CA GLU A 78 0.71 13.65 -3.67
C GLU A 78 1.19 12.64 -4.71
N ASN A 79 2.17 11.81 -4.33
CA ASN A 79 2.73 10.78 -5.19
C ASN A 79 2.06 9.41 -5.05
N LEU A 80 1.13 9.24 -4.10
CA LEU A 80 0.51 7.97 -3.73
C LEU A 80 1.56 6.89 -3.45
N SER A 81 2.58 7.29 -2.69
CA SER A 81 3.70 6.44 -2.30
C SER A 81 3.94 6.52 -0.79
N ALA A 82 4.84 5.69 -0.28
CA ALA A 82 5.19 5.64 1.12
C ALA A 82 6.67 5.35 1.33
N CYS A 83 7.20 5.82 2.45
CA CYS A 83 8.44 5.35 3.03
C CYS A 83 8.13 4.17 3.95
N VAL A 84 8.95 3.13 3.88
CA VAL A 84 8.77 1.91 4.65
C VAL A 84 10.08 1.43 5.26
N ASP A 85 9.99 0.85 6.46
CA ASP A 85 11.08 0.08 7.05
C ASP A 85 10.84 -1.42 6.83
N VAL A 86 11.85 -2.12 6.32
CA VAL A 86 11.81 -3.56 6.04
C VAL A 86 12.05 -4.33 7.33
N LEU A 87 11.04 -5.07 7.77
CA LEU A 87 11.09 -5.87 9.00
C LEU A 87 11.56 -7.30 8.72
N SER A 88 11.14 -7.89 7.60
CA SER A 88 11.63 -9.19 7.13
C SER A 88 11.35 -9.38 5.65
N VAL A 89 12.09 -10.30 5.01
CA VAL A 89 11.91 -10.67 3.61
C VAL A 89 11.58 -12.16 3.55
N GLN A 90 10.73 -12.57 2.61
CA GLN A 90 10.36 -13.99 2.44
C GLN A 90 11.55 -14.93 2.21
N HIS A 91 12.64 -14.42 1.66
CA HIS A 91 13.85 -15.18 1.37
C HIS A 91 14.98 -14.72 2.28
N GLU A 92 15.43 -15.59 3.18
CA GLU A 92 16.46 -15.29 4.21
C GLU A 92 17.82 -14.90 3.60
N THR A 93 18.09 -15.26 2.34
CA THR A 93 19.34 -14.94 1.64
C THR A 93 19.34 -13.58 0.96
N VAL A 94 18.25 -12.81 1.08
CA VAL A 94 18.07 -11.52 0.39
C VAL A 94 18.30 -10.38 1.37
N SER A 95 19.26 -9.50 1.06
CA SER A 95 19.47 -8.25 1.79
C SER A 95 18.79 -7.10 1.03
N LEU A 96 17.70 -6.57 1.59
CA LEU A 96 17.14 -5.29 1.17
C LEU A 96 17.66 -4.19 2.10
N PRO A 97 17.74 -2.93 1.62
CA PRO A 97 17.94 -1.80 2.51
C PRO A 97 16.87 -1.76 3.61
N GLU A 98 17.24 -1.32 4.81
CA GLU A 98 16.32 -1.23 5.95
C GLU A 98 15.21 -0.22 5.70
N ASN A 99 15.52 0.91 5.05
CA ASN A 99 14.55 1.94 4.70
C ASN A 99 14.44 2.07 3.19
N ILE A 100 13.21 2.04 2.68
CA ILE A 100 12.88 2.24 1.27
C ILE A 100 11.92 3.42 1.16
N VAL A 101 12.25 4.34 0.27
CA VAL A 101 11.42 5.50 -0.07
C VAL A 101 10.65 5.25 -1.37
N ASP A 102 9.58 6.01 -1.59
CA ASP A 102 8.80 6.03 -2.83
C ASP A 102 8.17 4.66 -3.21
N VAL A 103 7.77 3.86 -2.22
CA VAL A 103 7.04 2.61 -2.48
C VAL A 103 5.60 2.92 -2.86
N PRO A 104 5.09 2.52 -4.04
CA PRO A 104 3.71 2.81 -4.42
C PRO A 104 2.70 2.18 -3.45
N LEU A 105 1.68 2.93 -3.05
CA LEU A 105 0.66 2.44 -2.11
C LEU A 105 -0.03 1.15 -2.60
N ILE A 106 -0.25 1.03 -3.91
CA ILE A 106 -0.84 -0.16 -4.55
C ILE A 106 0.01 -1.45 -4.39
N GLU A 107 1.29 -1.32 -4.07
CA GLU A 107 2.18 -2.47 -3.80
C GLU A 107 2.17 -2.91 -2.33
N LEU A 108 1.55 -2.11 -1.45
CA LEU A 108 1.53 -2.31 0.00
C LEU A 108 0.19 -2.88 0.42
N TRP A 109 0.18 -4.12 0.92
CA TRP A 109 -1.03 -4.80 1.35
C TRP A 109 -1.14 -4.75 2.86
N PRO A 110 -2.02 -3.92 3.44
CA PRO A 110 -2.05 -3.75 4.88
C PRO A 110 -2.41 -5.07 5.57
N THR A 111 -1.70 -5.36 6.66
CA THR A 111 -1.93 -6.58 7.44
C THR A 111 -3.11 -6.41 8.38
N ILE A 112 -3.82 -7.50 8.68
CA ILE A 112 -4.96 -7.46 9.61
C ILE A 112 -4.47 -7.20 11.04
N LYS A 113 -3.31 -7.76 11.39
CA LYS A 113 -2.71 -7.61 12.72
C LYS A 113 -1.63 -6.55 12.68
N GLN A 114 -1.96 -5.39 13.20
CA GLN A 114 -1.06 -4.25 13.36
C GLN A 114 -0.31 -4.33 14.68
N ARG A 115 0.92 -3.82 14.71
CA ARG A 115 1.65 -3.57 15.97
C ARG A 115 0.97 -2.48 16.80
N GLU A 116 0.52 -1.41 16.14
CA GLU A 116 -0.19 -0.31 16.78
C GLU A 116 -1.71 -0.53 16.75
N GLN A 117 -2.36 -0.41 17.92
CA GLN A 117 -3.78 -0.72 18.08
C GLN A 117 -4.71 0.46 17.75
N CYS A 118 -4.17 1.67 17.64
CA CYS A 118 -4.93 2.90 17.37
C CYS A 118 -5.15 3.19 15.88
N ILE A 119 -4.60 2.36 15.00
CA ILE A 119 -4.62 2.58 13.55
C ILE A 119 -5.90 1.98 12.95
N ASN A 120 -6.65 2.77 12.18
CA ASN A 120 -7.76 2.30 11.38
C ASN A 120 -7.28 1.73 10.03
N VAL A 121 -6.58 0.60 10.10
CA VAL A 121 -5.98 -0.02 8.92
C VAL A 121 -7.02 -0.60 7.94
N ALA A 122 -8.23 -0.90 8.41
CA ALA A 122 -9.29 -1.46 7.56
C ALA A 122 -9.69 -0.48 6.44
N THR A 123 -9.86 0.80 6.79
CA THR A 123 -10.16 1.85 5.81
C THR A 123 -9.01 2.08 4.84
N THR A 124 -7.76 2.04 5.34
CA THR A 124 -6.56 2.10 4.48
C THR A 124 -6.50 0.93 3.50
N ALA A 125 -6.77 -0.29 3.95
CA ALA A 125 -6.79 -1.48 3.10
C ALA A 125 -7.90 -1.41 2.04
N GLU A 126 -9.08 -0.93 2.40
CA GLU A 126 -10.20 -0.73 1.50
C GLU A 126 -9.89 0.31 0.41
N PHE A 127 -9.19 1.39 0.76
CA PHE A 127 -8.73 2.39 -0.20
C PHE A 127 -7.68 1.81 -1.16
N ILE A 128 -6.67 1.13 -0.63
CA ILE A 128 -5.59 0.54 -1.44
C ILE A 128 -6.12 -0.55 -2.39
N ASP A 129 -7.13 -1.32 -1.98
CA ASP A 129 -7.78 -2.31 -2.86
C ASP A 129 -8.50 -1.67 -4.06
N LEU A 130 -8.96 -0.42 -3.92
CA LEU A 130 -9.68 0.30 -4.97
C LEU A 130 -8.75 1.05 -5.96
N LEU A 131 -7.51 1.36 -5.56
CA LEU A 131 -6.49 2.07 -6.35
C LEU A 131 -6.11 1.30 -7.64
#